data_AF-A0A1V0AKK3-F1
#
_entry.id   AF-A0A1V0AKK3-F1
#
_cell.length_a   1.000
_cell.length_b   1.000
_cell.length_c   1.000
_cell.angle_alpha   90.00
_cell.angle_beta   90.00
_cell.angle_gamma   90.00
#
_symmetry.space_group_name_H-M   'P 1'
#
loop_
_entity.id
_entity.type
_entity.pdbx_description
1 polymer ?
#
loop_
_entity_poly.entity_id
_entity_poly.type
_entity_poly.pdbx_seq_one_letter_code
_entity_poly.pdbx_strand_id
1 'polypeptide(L)'
;MKTLTGTRLYAIDNLRIVLTALVVVHHAAITYGNIPLWYYTEPAQDATGGALDLLVVADQAFFMGFFFLISGFFTPGSYDRKGARVFVRDRLLRLGVPLLAYLLLLRPLADIGGVLGRGDTPFWQYYLRSWDPGPMWFVEVLIVLALAYVGWRALRAPLDPRPAPLTVRPVVLFALGLAAATFLWRLIVPSGTYWPVIGLPTPYFLPQYVSLFVLGCVAHRRGWFETLPARAAGLGFTLAGVATPLLLVPSLLTTGALSTALMAAWESAFAVGMIIGLTVWFRERHHTQGPRGRFLAEHAFTVYIIHPLVLVGLGWALSPLDTLAVVKFAAMLVLALPLCWWLAYLVRSLPGARRVL
;
A
#
# COMPACT_ATOMS: atom_id res chain seq x y z
N MET A 1 -6.74 -6.45 -28.72
CA MET A 1 -6.37 -6.36 -27.29
C MET A 1 -7.08 -7.51 -26.58
N LYS A 2 -6.39 -8.52 -26.02
CA LYS A 2 -7.10 -9.54 -25.22
C LYS A 2 -7.57 -8.85 -23.93
N THR A 3 -8.88 -8.65 -23.80
CA THR A 3 -9.51 -8.23 -22.56
C THR A 3 -9.17 -9.24 -21.46
N LEU A 4 -8.88 -8.76 -20.25
CA LEU A 4 -8.75 -9.63 -19.08
C LEU A 4 -10.03 -10.45 -18.94
N THR A 5 -9.90 -11.77 -18.76
CA THR A 5 -11.06 -12.62 -18.52
C THR A 5 -11.67 -12.30 -17.14
N GLY A 6 -12.97 -12.48 -16.96
CA GLY A 6 -13.65 -12.15 -15.69
C GLY A 6 -13.00 -12.78 -14.46
N THR A 7 -12.61 -14.06 -14.58
CA THR A 7 -11.83 -14.82 -13.59
C THR A 7 -10.56 -14.11 -13.10
N ARG A 8 -9.84 -13.41 -13.98
CA ARG A 8 -8.58 -12.73 -13.63
C ARG A 8 -8.81 -11.45 -12.86
N LEU A 9 -9.86 -10.72 -13.25
CA LEU A 9 -10.28 -9.53 -12.52
C LEU A 9 -10.67 -9.91 -11.08
N TYR A 10 -11.39 -11.03 -10.92
CA TYR A 10 -11.75 -11.55 -9.60
C TYR A 10 -10.55 -11.92 -8.73
N ALA A 11 -9.52 -12.58 -9.30
CA ALA A 11 -8.30 -12.88 -8.54
C ALA A 11 -7.61 -11.61 -8.01
N ILE A 12 -7.50 -10.57 -8.86
CA ILE A 12 -6.89 -9.30 -8.46
C ILE A 12 -7.77 -8.55 -7.46
N ASP A 13 -9.09 -8.56 -7.63
CA ASP A 13 -10.02 -7.93 -6.69
C ASP A 13 -9.99 -8.62 -5.33
N ASN A 14 -9.94 -9.96 -5.29
CA ASN A 14 -9.78 -10.71 -4.05
C ASN A 14 -8.45 -10.40 -3.36
N LEU A 15 -7.37 -10.29 -4.14
CA LEU A 15 -6.06 -9.89 -3.62
C LEU A 15 -6.10 -8.47 -3.04
N ARG A 16 -6.79 -7.52 -3.70
CA ARG A 16 -6.97 -6.16 -3.19
C ARG A 16 -7.73 -6.12 -1.86
N ILE A 17 -8.69 -7.01 -1.64
CA ILE A 17 -9.37 -7.12 -0.34
C ILE A 17 -8.34 -7.42 0.75
N VAL A 18 -7.48 -8.41 0.54
CA VAL A 18 -6.45 -8.80 1.52
C VAL A 18 -5.43 -7.69 1.72
N LEU A 19 -4.94 -7.06 0.65
CA LEU A 19 -4.03 -5.91 0.78
C LEU A 19 -4.69 -4.73 1.53
N THR A 20 -5.99 -4.52 1.36
CA THR A 20 -6.73 -3.48 2.09
C THR A 20 -6.90 -3.85 3.55
N ALA A 21 -7.17 -5.11 3.86
CA ALA A 21 -7.19 -5.59 5.25
C ALA A 21 -5.82 -5.44 5.90
N LEU A 22 -4.73 -5.70 5.16
CA LEU A 22 -3.36 -5.46 5.62
C LEU A 22 -3.10 -3.98 5.94
N VAL A 23 -3.66 -3.02 5.20
CA VAL A 23 -3.59 -1.59 5.60
C VAL A 23 -4.15 -1.36 7.00
N VAL A 24 -5.30 -1.98 7.33
CA VAL A 24 -5.91 -1.85 8.66
C VAL A 24 -5.06 -2.55 9.72
N VAL A 25 -4.55 -3.74 9.41
CA VAL A 25 -3.64 -4.50 10.28
C VAL A 25 -2.37 -3.71 10.57
N HIS A 26 -1.79 -3.11 9.55
CA HIS A 26 -0.57 -2.30 9.62
C HIS A 26 -0.74 -1.15 10.61
N HIS A 27 -1.77 -0.32 10.43
CA HIS A 27 -1.97 0.85 11.27
C HIS A 27 -2.46 0.50 12.69
N ALA A 28 -3.18 -0.62 12.86
CA ALA A 28 -3.48 -1.15 14.18
C ALA A 28 -2.19 -1.62 14.90
N ALA A 29 -1.26 -2.25 14.17
CA ALA A 29 0.03 -2.65 14.72
C ALA A 29 0.91 -1.43 15.06
N ILE A 30 0.91 -0.38 14.23
CA ILE A 30 1.57 0.90 14.54
C ILE A 30 0.96 1.55 15.79
N THR A 31 -0.36 1.47 15.96
CA THR A 31 -1.05 2.05 17.13
C THR A 31 -0.51 1.49 18.45
N TYR A 32 -0.30 0.17 18.54
CA TYR A 32 0.13 -0.51 19.77
C TYR A 32 1.60 -0.96 19.76
N GLY A 33 2.31 -0.73 18.66
CA GLY A 33 3.75 -1.02 18.51
C GLY A 33 4.61 0.16 18.96
N ASN A 34 5.90 0.15 18.61
CA ASN A 34 6.86 1.16 19.04
C ASN A 34 7.25 2.16 17.94
N ILE A 35 6.57 2.12 16.79
CA ILE A 35 6.83 3.01 15.65
C ILE A 35 5.82 4.18 15.71
N PRO A 36 6.21 5.42 16.08
CA PRO A 36 5.26 6.50 16.31
C PRO A 36 4.90 7.24 15.01
N LEU A 37 4.32 6.53 14.03
CA LEU A 37 3.94 7.08 12.72
C LEU A 37 2.42 7.01 12.50
N TRP A 38 1.63 7.41 13.49
CA TRP A 38 0.17 7.37 13.44
C TRP A 38 -0.50 8.49 14.25
N TYR A 39 -1.78 8.74 13.97
CA TYR A 39 -2.59 9.77 14.62
C TYR A 39 -2.82 9.54 16.12
N TYR A 40 -2.99 8.28 16.51
CA TYR A 40 -3.12 7.87 17.91
C TYR A 40 -2.12 6.74 18.14
N THR A 41 -1.23 6.92 19.11
CA THR A 41 -0.20 5.93 19.45
C THR A 41 -0.28 5.60 20.92
N GLU A 42 -0.09 4.34 21.22
CA GLU A 42 -0.06 3.80 22.57
C GLU A 42 1.08 2.78 22.63
N PRO A 43 2.34 3.27 22.75
CA PRO A 43 3.51 2.42 22.65
C PRO A 43 3.49 1.26 23.63
N ALA A 44 3.84 0.06 23.15
CA ALA A 44 3.84 -1.14 23.97
C ALA A 44 4.71 -0.98 25.23
N GLN A 45 4.19 -1.44 26.37
CA GLN A 45 4.93 -1.51 27.63
C GLN A 45 5.37 -2.94 27.97
N ASP A 46 5.29 -3.85 26.99
CA ASP A 46 5.57 -5.26 27.14
C ASP A 46 6.31 -5.82 25.90
N ALA A 47 6.84 -7.05 26.03
CA ALA A 47 7.68 -7.67 25.01
C ALA A 47 6.97 -7.90 23.65
N THR A 48 5.63 -7.86 23.61
CA THR A 48 4.88 -8.10 22.37
C THR A 48 4.96 -6.93 21.40
N GLY A 49 5.38 -5.74 21.83
CA GLY A 49 5.60 -4.59 20.95
C GLY A 49 6.59 -4.88 19.81
N GLY A 50 7.69 -5.59 20.09
CA GLY A 50 8.66 -5.96 19.06
C GLY A 50 8.09 -6.91 17.99
N ALA A 51 7.10 -7.74 18.35
CA ALA A 51 6.41 -8.59 17.38
C ALA A 51 5.49 -7.77 16.45
N LEU A 52 4.84 -6.73 16.99
CA LEU A 52 4.03 -5.80 16.20
C LEU A 52 4.92 -4.97 15.26
N ASP A 53 6.09 -4.53 15.72
CA ASP A 53 7.05 -3.79 14.88
C ASP A 53 7.57 -4.68 13.74
N LEU A 54 7.89 -5.95 14.02
CA LEU A 54 8.30 -6.90 12.99
C LEU A 54 7.19 -7.16 11.96
N LEU A 55 5.93 -7.22 12.41
CA LEU A 55 4.76 -7.31 11.52
C LEU A 55 4.67 -6.08 10.59
N VAL A 56 4.84 -4.88 11.14
CA VAL A 56 4.85 -3.62 10.38
C VAL A 56 5.99 -3.62 9.36
N VAL A 57 7.20 -4.00 9.75
CA VAL A 57 8.37 -4.05 8.86
C VAL A 57 8.17 -5.06 7.73
N ALA A 58 7.67 -6.25 8.04
CA ALA A 58 7.39 -7.29 7.05
C ALA A 58 6.27 -6.85 6.07
N ASP A 59 5.21 -6.24 6.57
CA ASP A 59 4.12 -5.75 5.72
C ASP A 59 4.58 -4.60 4.83
N GLN A 60 5.23 -3.58 5.41
CA GLN A 60 5.79 -2.41 4.72
C GLN A 60 6.72 -2.79 3.57
N ALA A 61 7.48 -3.88 3.71
CA ALA A 61 8.42 -4.34 2.72
C ALA A 61 7.77 -4.63 1.35
N PHE A 62 6.48 -4.96 1.28
CA PHE A 62 5.85 -5.34 0.01
C PHE A 62 4.50 -4.68 -0.30
N PHE A 63 3.64 -4.41 0.69
CA PHE A 63 2.21 -4.20 0.43
C PHE A 63 1.92 -2.92 -0.38
N MET A 64 2.57 -1.80 -0.04
CA MET A 64 2.43 -0.54 -0.80
C MET A 64 3.00 -0.67 -2.20
N GLY A 65 4.19 -1.27 -2.32
CA GLY A 65 4.77 -1.61 -3.61
C GLY A 65 3.83 -2.46 -4.48
N PHE A 66 3.11 -3.39 -3.86
CA PHE A 66 2.15 -4.24 -4.54
C PHE A 66 0.92 -3.45 -5.03
N PHE A 67 0.40 -2.52 -4.22
CA PHE A 67 -0.66 -1.61 -4.66
C PHE A 67 -0.22 -0.74 -5.85
N PHE A 68 1.03 -0.26 -5.86
CA PHE A 68 1.61 0.46 -7.00
C PHE A 68 1.73 -0.43 -8.23
N LEU A 69 2.18 -1.68 -8.10
CA LEU A 69 2.22 -2.65 -9.20
C LEU A 69 0.84 -2.89 -9.79
N ILE A 70 -0.16 -3.17 -8.95
CA ILE A 70 -1.53 -3.39 -9.38
C ILE A 70 -2.06 -2.14 -10.09
N SER A 71 -1.80 -0.95 -9.56
CA SER A 71 -2.23 0.31 -10.17
C SER A 71 -1.55 0.58 -11.51
N GLY A 72 -0.26 0.27 -11.63
CA GLY A 72 0.49 0.30 -12.87
C GLY A 72 -0.05 -0.69 -13.91
N PHE A 73 -0.44 -1.89 -13.48
CA PHE A 73 -1.00 -2.93 -14.36
C PHE A 73 -2.28 -2.49 -15.08
N PHE A 74 -3.18 -1.74 -14.44
CA PHE A 74 -4.40 -1.25 -15.09
C PHE A 74 -4.23 0.07 -15.84
N THR A 75 -3.09 0.75 -15.68
CA THR A 75 -2.87 2.09 -16.23
C THR A 75 -2.81 2.10 -17.77
N PRO A 76 -1.98 1.28 -18.45
CA PRO A 76 -1.90 1.27 -19.90
C PRO A 76 -3.23 0.96 -20.59
N GLY A 77 -3.95 -0.07 -20.15
CA GLY A 77 -5.23 -0.46 -20.75
C GLY A 77 -6.35 0.56 -20.52
N SER A 78 -6.32 1.30 -19.41
CA SER A 78 -7.24 2.42 -19.18
C SER A 78 -6.92 3.62 -20.06
N TYR A 79 -5.63 3.97 -20.17
CA TYR A 79 -5.16 5.07 -21.01
C TYR A 79 -5.46 4.82 -22.49
N ASP A 80 -5.12 3.64 -23.01
CA ASP A 80 -5.31 3.32 -24.44
C ASP A 80 -6.78 3.37 -24.87
N ARG A 81 -7.70 2.98 -23.98
CA ARG A 81 -9.14 3.00 -24.27
C ARG A 81 -9.74 4.40 -24.25
N LYS A 82 -9.21 5.28 -23.39
CA LYS A 82 -9.82 6.59 -23.08
C LYS A 82 -9.11 7.77 -23.74
N GLY A 83 -7.84 7.61 -24.08
CA GLY A 83 -6.95 8.72 -24.43
C GLY A 83 -6.56 9.57 -23.22
N ALA A 84 -5.60 10.48 -23.42
CA ALA A 84 -4.98 11.26 -22.33
C ALA A 84 -5.98 12.09 -21.52
N ARG A 85 -6.80 12.92 -22.19
CA ARG A 85 -7.70 13.87 -21.52
C ARG A 85 -8.71 13.17 -20.62
N VAL A 86 -9.39 12.14 -21.13
CA VAL A 86 -10.41 11.40 -20.37
C VAL A 86 -9.77 10.56 -19.28
N PHE A 87 -8.59 9.96 -19.54
CA PHE A 87 -7.84 9.24 -18.51
C PHE A 87 -7.47 10.13 -17.31
N VAL A 88 -6.91 11.32 -17.56
CA VAL A 88 -6.52 12.26 -16.51
C VAL A 88 -7.74 12.74 -15.73
N ARG A 89 -8.81 13.16 -16.42
CA ARG A 89 -10.05 13.59 -15.77
C ARG A 89 -10.61 12.49 -14.86
N ASP A 90 -10.73 11.27 -15.35
CA ASP A 90 -11.27 10.16 -14.58
C ASP A 90 -10.40 9.81 -13.37
N ARG A 91 -9.07 9.91 -13.51
CA ARG A 91 -8.14 9.69 -12.40
C ARG A 91 -8.26 10.79 -11.34
N LEU A 92 -8.26 12.06 -11.73
CA LEU A 92 -8.41 13.18 -10.79
C LEU A 92 -9.77 13.15 -10.10
N LEU A 93 -10.85 12.74 -10.77
CA LEU A 93 -12.15 12.59 -10.12
C LEU A 93 -12.16 11.44 -9.13
N ARG A 94 -11.65 10.26 -9.49
CA ARG A 94 -11.69 9.06 -8.62
C ARG A 94 -10.67 9.06 -7.49
N LEU A 95 -9.57 9.79 -7.64
CA LEU A 95 -8.48 9.83 -6.67
C LEU A 95 -8.40 11.19 -5.97
N GLY A 96 -8.47 12.28 -6.73
CA GLY A 96 -8.38 13.64 -6.20
C GLY A 96 -9.58 14.06 -5.37
N VAL A 97 -10.81 13.70 -5.75
CA VAL A 97 -11.99 14.04 -4.94
C VAL A 97 -11.95 13.34 -3.57
N PRO A 98 -11.70 12.02 -3.47
CA PRO A 98 -11.53 11.37 -2.17
C PRO A 98 -10.36 11.91 -1.36
N LEU A 99 -9.23 12.24 -2.01
CA LEU A 99 -8.09 12.88 -1.34
C LEU A 99 -8.48 14.22 -0.72
N LEU A 100 -9.14 15.10 -1.48
CA LEU A 100 -9.59 16.40 -0.97
C LEU A 100 -10.62 16.24 0.15
N ALA A 101 -11.56 15.31 -0.01
CA ALA A 101 -12.53 15.00 1.04
C ALA A 101 -11.84 14.52 2.31
N TYR A 102 -10.83 13.65 2.19
CA TYR A 102 -10.04 13.20 3.32
C TYR A 102 -9.31 14.36 4.01
N LEU A 103 -8.55 15.14 3.25
CA LEU A 103 -7.80 16.28 3.78
C LEU A 103 -8.73 17.24 4.52
N LEU A 104 -9.81 17.68 3.89
CA LEU A 104 -10.67 18.74 4.43
C LEU A 104 -11.61 18.26 5.55
N LEU A 105 -12.09 17.02 5.50
CA LEU A 105 -13.16 16.52 6.37
C LEU A 105 -12.68 15.45 7.35
N LEU A 106 -11.98 14.42 6.86
CA LEU A 106 -11.62 13.26 7.69
C LEU A 106 -10.36 13.53 8.51
N ARG A 107 -9.34 14.19 7.96
CA ARG A 107 -8.07 14.42 8.64
C ARG A 107 -8.22 15.17 9.97
N PRO A 108 -8.97 16.28 10.10
CA PRO A 108 -9.18 16.93 11.40
C PRO A 108 -9.83 16.03 12.45
N LEU A 109 -10.66 15.08 12.02
CA LEU A 109 -11.32 14.11 12.90
C LEU A 109 -10.37 12.97 13.28
N ALA A 110 -9.52 12.53 12.35
CA ALA A 110 -8.48 11.55 12.63
C ALA A 110 -7.42 12.11 13.59
N ASP A 111 -7.05 13.37 13.41
CA ASP A 111 -6.08 14.10 14.23
C ASP A 111 -6.73 14.83 15.42
N ILE A 112 -7.81 14.26 15.98
CA ILE A 112 -8.56 14.88 17.11
C ILE A 112 -7.63 15.19 18.29
N GLY A 113 -6.64 14.33 18.56
CA GLY A 113 -5.65 14.52 19.62
C GLY A 113 -4.82 15.78 19.42
N GLY A 114 -4.27 16.00 18.23
CA GLY A 114 -3.51 17.21 17.92
C GLY A 114 -4.40 18.46 17.89
N VAL A 115 -5.64 18.32 17.39
CA VAL A 115 -6.65 19.38 17.38
C VAL A 115 -7.04 19.83 18.79
N LEU A 116 -7.16 18.91 19.75
CA LEU A 116 -7.43 19.22 21.17
C LEU A 116 -6.17 19.74 21.89
N GLY A 117 -4.99 19.25 21.50
CA GLY A 117 -3.69 19.66 22.06
C GLY A 117 -3.13 20.98 21.51
N ARG A 118 -3.81 21.65 20.56
CA ARG A 118 -3.30 22.87 19.90
C ARG A 118 -3.15 24.11 20.79
N GLY A 119 -3.68 24.06 22.01
CA GLY A 119 -3.76 25.20 22.93
C GLY A 119 -4.53 26.37 22.31
N ASP A 120 -3.97 27.57 22.44
CA ASP A 120 -4.56 28.81 21.92
C ASP A 120 -4.37 29.02 20.41
N THR A 121 -3.67 28.11 19.73
CA THR A 121 -3.43 28.22 18.28
C THR A 121 -4.76 28.21 17.52
N PRO A 122 -5.08 29.24 16.73
CA PRO A 122 -6.29 29.23 15.91
C PRO A 122 -6.32 28.01 14.98
N PHE A 123 -7.49 27.37 14.84
CA PHE A 123 -7.62 26.13 14.08
C PHE A 123 -7.03 26.22 12.66
N TRP A 124 -7.24 27.32 11.95
CA TRP A 124 -6.71 27.51 10.61
C TRP A 124 -5.18 27.54 10.57
N GLN A 125 -4.52 28.12 11.59
CA GLN A 125 -3.05 28.12 11.69
C GLN A 125 -2.53 26.73 12.00
N TYR A 126 -3.16 26.05 12.97
CA TYR A 126 -2.84 24.66 13.29
C TYR A 126 -2.95 23.78 12.05
N TYR A 127 -4.07 23.87 11.34
CA TYR A 127 -4.39 23.02 10.20
C TYR A 127 -3.42 23.20 9.02
N LEU A 128 -3.02 24.45 8.73
CA LEU A 128 -2.04 24.76 7.68
C LEU A 128 -0.62 24.33 8.07
N ARG A 129 -0.23 24.46 9.35
CA ARG A 129 1.11 24.10 9.84
C ARG A 129 1.30 22.59 10.00
N SER A 130 0.24 21.86 10.32
CA SER A 130 0.27 20.41 10.53
C SER A 130 0.07 19.60 9.24
N TRP A 131 0.13 20.23 8.06
CA TRP A 131 -0.25 19.63 6.78
C TRP A 131 0.40 18.25 6.54
N ASP A 132 -0.46 17.24 6.37
CA ASP A 132 -0.08 15.85 6.14
C ASP A 132 -1.27 15.12 5.48
N PRO A 133 -1.09 14.44 4.34
CA PRO A 133 -2.14 13.67 3.68
C PRO A 133 -2.49 12.38 4.43
N GLY A 134 -1.75 12.04 5.48
CA GLY A 134 -1.89 10.82 6.24
C GLY A 134 -1.73 9.61 5.33
N PRO A 135 -2.52 8.54 5.56
CA PRO A 135 -2.59 7.39 4.67
C PRO A 135 -2.82 7.71 3.20
N MET A 136 -3.44 8.85 2.87
CA MET A 136 -3.78 9.23 1.50
C MET A 136 -2.55 9.63 0.66
N TRP A 137 -1.34 9.68 1.23
CA TRP A 137 -0.09 9.86 0.48
C TRP A 137 0.02 8.91 -0.72
N PHE A 138 -0.49 7.68 -0.61
CA PHE A 138 -0.47 6.71 -1.71
C PHE A 138 -1.28 7.19 -2.91
N VAL A 139 -2.44 7.80 -2.66
CA VAL A 139 -3.29 8.36 -3.70
C VAL A 139 -2.62 9.54 -4.39
N GLU A 140 -1.92 10.40 -3.62
CA GLU A 140 -1.14 11.51 -4.16
C GLU A 140 -0.02 11.02 -5.08
N VAL A 141 0.82 10.10 -4.60
CA VAL A 141 1.89 9.50 -5.42
C VAL A 141 1.31 8.80 -6.64
N LEU A 142 0.18 8.12 -6.51
CA LEU A 142 -0.47 7.46 -7.65
C LEU A 142 -0.98 8.46 -8.70
N ILE A 143 -1.49 9.62 -8.30
CA ILE A 143 -1.84 10.71 -9.23
C ILE A 143 -0.58 11.18 -9.96
N VAL A 144 0.51 11.44 -9.24
CA VAL A 144 1.79 11.86 -9.84
C VAL A 144 2.30 10.84 -10.85
N LEU A 145 2.32 9.54 -10.49
CA LEU A 145 2.76 8.48 -11.38
C LEU A 145 1.83 8.31 -12.61
N ALA A 146 0.52 8.50 -12.43
CA ALA A 146 -0.43 8.48 -13.54
C ALA A 146 -0.22 9.66 -14.51
N LEU A 147 0.05 10.86 -13.99
CA LEU A 147 0.37 12.04 -14.80
C LEU A 147 1.72 11.89 -15.51
N ALA A 148 2.74 11.37 -14.81
CA ALA A 148 4.04 11.06 -15.38
C ALA A 148 3.91 10.03 -16.52
N TYR A 149 3.05 9.01 -16.36
CA TYR A 149 2.75 8.04 -17.41
C TYR A 149 2.13 8.71 -18.65
N VAL A 150 1.18 9.64 -18.45
CA VAL A 150 0.56 10.40 -19.55
C VAL A 150 1.61 11.26 -20.27
N GLY A 151 2.47 11.98 -19.53
CA GLY A 151 3.56 12.77 -20.10
C GLY A 151 4.53 11.91 -20.90
N TRP A 152 4.91 10.74 -20.37
CA TRP A 152 5.74 9.78 -21.09
C TRP A 152 5.07 9.27 -22.37
N ARG A 153 3.77 8.97 -22.33
CA ARG A 153 2.98 8.53 -23.50
C ARG A 153 2.74 9.61 -24.54
N ALA A 154 2.86 10.89 -24.18
CA ALA A 154 2.82 11.97 -25.14
C ALA A 154 4.10 12.03 -25.99
N LEU A 155 5.23 11.57 -25.44
CA LEU A 155 6.53 11.59 -26.09
C LEU A 155 6.92 10.25 -26.75
N ARG A 156 6.30 9.15 -26.33
CA ARG A 156 6.66 7.80 -26.79
C ARG A 156 5.46 7.00 -27.25
N ALA A 157 5.66 6.25 -28.33
CA ALA A 157 4.72 5.25 -28.80
C ALA A 157 4.45 4.18 -27.71
N PRO A 158 3.25 3.59 -27.66
CA PRO A 158 2.98 2.48 -26.76
C PRO A 158 3.97 1.34 -27.01
N LEU A 159 4.36 0.65 -25.93
CA LEU A 159 4.96 -0.68 -26.08
C LEU A 159 3.93 -1.60 -26.73
N ASP A 160 4.31 -2.23 -27.84
CA ASP A 160 3.49 -3.22 -28.51
C ASP A 160 3.08 -4.32 -27.52
N PRO A 161 1.79 -4.70 -27.47
CA PRO A 161 1.35 -5.86 -26.71
C PRO A 161 1.96 -7.12 -27.30
N ARG A 162 3.05 -7.61 -26.67
CA ARG A 162 3.76 -8.82 -27.06
C ARG A 162 3.84 -9.76 -25.87
N PRO A 163 2.91 -10.73 -25.76
CA PRO A 163 2.96 -11.74 -24.72
C PRO A 163 4.33 -12.42 -24.71
N ALA A 164 4.99 -12.41 -23.56
CA ALA A 164 6.30 -13.04 -23.41
C ALA A 164 6.38 -13.67 -22.02
N PRO A 165 6.74 -14.96 -21.90
CA PRO A 165 6.83 -15.61 -20.60
C PRO A 165 7.92 -14.94 -19.75
N LEU A 166 7.59 -14.69 -18.48
CA LEU A 166 8.57 -14.17 -17.53
C LEU A 166 9.48 -15.32 -17.08
N THR A 167 10.77 -15.22 -17.40
CA THR A 167 11.80 -16.17 -16.94
C THR A 167 12.39 -15.73 -15.60
N VAL A 168 13.14 -16.61 -14.94
CA VAL A 168 13.74 -16.33 -13.62
C VAL A 168 14.80 -15.23 -13.71
N ARG A 169 15.58 -15.17 -14.80
CA ARG A 169 16.70 -14.22 -14.94
C ARG A 169 16.26 -12.75 -14.82
N PRO A 170 15.24 -12.25 -15.57
CA PRO A 170 14.73 -10.89 -15.38
C PRO A 170 14.20 -10.61 -13.97
N VAL A 171 13.60 -11.60 -13.30
CA VAL A 171 13.11 -11.45 -11.92
C VAL A 171 14.28 -11.24 -10.95
N VAL A 172 15.32 -12.05 -11.07
CA VAL A 172 16.54 -11.92 -10.25
C VAL A 172 17.24 -10.59 -10.54
N LEU A 173 17.42 -10.23 -11.81
CA LEU A 173 18.03 -8.95 -12.19
C LEU A 173 17.22 -7.76 -11.69
N PHE A 174 15.88 -7.83 -11.72
CA PHE A 174 15.02 -6.81 -11.16
C PHE A 174 15.19 -6.71 -9.64
N ALA A 175 15.18 -7.83 -8.91
CA ALA A 175 15.34 -7.84 -7.46
C ALA A 175 16.71 -7.27 -7.04
N LEU A 176 17.80 -7.67 -7.72
CA LEU A 176 19.15 -7.15 -7.46
C LEU A 176 19.28 -5.66 -7.83
N GLY A 177 18.71 -5.27 -8.97
CA GLY A 177 18.70 -3.87 -9.41
C GLY A 177 17.89 -2.98 -8.45
N LEU A 178 16.75 -3.49 -7.97
CA LEU A 178 15.92 -2.81 -6.97
C LEU A 178 16.67 -2.67 -5.64
N ALA A 179 17.35 -3.73 -5.18
CA ALA A 179 18.16 -3.68 -3.96
C ALA A 179 19.29 -2.65 -4.06
N ALA A 180 20.02 -2.65 -5.18
CA ALA A 180 21.11 -1.69 -5.41
C ALA A 180 20.58 -0.25 -5.50
N ALA A 181 19.52 -0.01 -6.27
CA ALA A 181 18.91 1.32 -6.39
C ALA A 181 18.37 1.82 -5.04
N THR A 182 17.75 0.93 -4.27
CA THR A 182 17.22 1.22 -2.94
C THR A 182 18.35 1.54 -1.96
N PHE A 183 19.42 0.76 -1.96
CA PHE A 183 20.60 1.04 -1.13
C PHE A 183 21.21 2.41 -1.44
N LEU A 184 21.47 2.70 -2.72
CA LEU A 184 22.04 3.99 -3.14
C LEU A 184 21.13 5.16 -2.82
N TRP A 185 19.81 5.01 -3.02
CA TRP A 185 18.81 6.00 -2.63
C TRP A 185 18.85 6.31 -1.13
N ARG A 186 19.03 5.29 -0.30
CA ARG A 186 19.05 5.42 1.17
C ARG A 186 20.29 6.12 1.71
N LEU A 187 21.36 6.21 0.92
CA LEU A 187 22.54 7.02 1.28
C LEU A 187 22.23 8.52 1.27
N ILE A 188 21.27 8.96 0.44
CA ILE A 188 20.86 10.36 0.32
C ILE A 188 19.49 10.64 0.95
N VAL A 189 18.65 9.62 1.10
CA VAL A 189 17.34 9.69 1.75
C VAL A 189 17.29 8.69 2.91
N PRO A 190 17.80 9.07 4.11
CA PRO A 190 17.84 8.19 5.26
C PRO A 190 16.42 7.86 5.79
N SER A 191 16.32 6.82 6.61
CA SER A 191 15.09 6.47 7.31
C SER A 191 14.64 7.64 8.20
N GLY A 192 13.32 7.87 8.26
CA GLY A 192 12.73 9.01 8.99
C GLY A 192 12.70 10.32 8.21
N THR A 193 13.24 10.38 6.98
CA THR A 193 13.07 11.55 6.11
C THR A 193 11.59 11.73 5.76
N TYR A 194 11.04 12.93 5.98
CA TYR A 194 9.68 13.31 5.58
C TYR A 194 9.73 14.32 4.43
N TRP A 195 8.87 14.16 3.41
CA TRP A 195 8.76 15.12 2.31
C TRP A 195 7.47 15.94 2.43
N PRO A 196 7.52 17.19 2.92
CA PRO A 196 6.32 17.95 3.30
C PRO A 196 5.46 18.40 2.12
N VAL A 197 6.05 18.57 0.93
CA VAL A 197 5.35 19.09 -0.25
C VAL A 197 4.26 18.12 -0.76
N ILE A 198 4.52 16.82 -0.66
CA ILE A 198 3.58 15.74 -1.05
C ILE A 198 3.22 14.85 0.15
N GLY A 199 3.49 15.36 1.37
CA GLY A 199 3.43 14.67 2.66
C GLY A 199 3.72 13.17 2.60
N LEU A 200 4.83 12.81 1.96
CA LEU A 200 5.23 11.40 1.83
C LEU A 200 5.94 11.00 3.13
N PRO A 201 5.37 10.09 3.94
CA PRO A 201 5.94 9.73 5.23
C PRO A 201 7.27 8.99 5.10
N THR A 202 7.43 8.25 4.00
CA THR A 202 8.60 7.38 3.78
C THR A 202 9.11 7.42 2.33
N PRO A 203 9.65 8.57 1.86
CA PRO A 203 10.38 8.66 0.58
C PRO A 203 11.51 7.62 0.47
N TYR A 204 11.96 7.08 1.60
CA TYR A 204 12.82 5.91 1.75
C TYR A 204 12.47 4.71 0.83
N PHE A 205 11.20 4.50 0.48
CA PHE A 205 10.72 3.40 -0.38
C PHE A 205 10.42 3.78 -1.83
N LEU A 206 10.68 5.03 -2.24
CA LEU A 206 10.38 5.52 -3.59
C LEU A 206 10.93 4.65 -4.73
N PRO A 207 12.18 4.16 -4.69
CA PRO A 207 12.70 3.27 -5.74
C PRO A 207 11.81 2.05 -5.95
N GLN A 208 11.30 1.45 -4.87
CA GLN A 208 10.38 0.31 -4.94
C GLN A 208 9.04 0.72 -5.55
N TYR A 209 8.42 1.80 -5.06
CA TYR A 209 7.10 2.25 -5.51
C TYR A 209 7.09 2.59 -7.00
N VAL A 210 8.06 3.38 -7.46
CA VAL A 210 8.19 3.77 -8.86
C VAL A 210 8.48 2.55 -9.73
N SER A 211 9.44 1.71 -9.33
CA SER A 211 9.83 0.54 -10.12
C SER A 211 8.70 -0.46 -10.25
N LEU A 212 7.92 -0.71 -9.19
CA LEU A 212 6.80 -1.64 -9.22
C LEU A 212 5.62 -1.09 -10.02
N PHE A 213 5.34 0.22 -9.98
CA PHE A 213 4.35 0.84 -10.87
C PHE A 213 4.73 0.67 -12.36
N VAL A 214 5.99 0.93 -12.70
CA VAL A 214 6.52 0.74 -14.06
C VAL A 214 6.47 -0.73 -14.45
N LEU A 215 6.88 -1.63 -13.55
CA LEU A 215 6.80 -3.08 -13.74
C LEU A 215 5.37 -3.54 -14.01
N GLY A 216 4.38 -2.97 -13.29
CA GLY A 216 2.96 -3.20 -13.55
C GLY A 216 2.56 -2.82 -14.97
N CYS A 217 3.00 -1.64 -15.45
CA CYS A 217 2.74 -1.20 -16.82
C CYS A 217 3.33 -2.17 -17.87
N VAL A 218 4.55 -2.67 -17.63
CA VAL A 218 5.21 -3.66 -18.48
C VAL A 218 4.49 -5.01 -18.42
N ALA A 219 4.14 -5.47 -17.21
CA ALA A 219 3.44 -6.73 -16.97
C ALA A 219 2.11 -6.79 -17.71
N HIS A 220 1.39 -5.67 -17.81
CA HIS A 220 0.17 -5.55 -18.61
C HIS A 220 0.43 -5.81 -20.10
N ARG A 221 1.48 -5.22 -20.66
CA ARG A 221 1.83 -5.34 -22.09
C ARG A 221 2.36 -6.73 -22.44
N ARG A 222 3.03 -7.38 -21.48
CA ARG A 222 3.65 -8.70 -21.65
C ARG A 222 2.76 -9.86 -21.21
N GLY A 223 1.61 -9.59 -20.59
CA GLY A 223 0.69 -10.62 -20.08
C GLY A 223 1.32 -11.45 -18.97
N TRP A 224 2.16 -10.86 -18.11
CA TRP A 224 2.91 -11.63 -17.11
C TRP A 224 2.01 -12.24 -16.04
N PHE A 225 0.91 -11.57 -15.69
CA PHE A 225 -0.10 -12.12 -14.79
C PHE A 225 -0.64 -13.47 -15.31
N GLU A 226 -0.79 -13.62 -16.63
CA GLU A 226 -1.23 -14.85 -17.26
C GLU A 226 -0.11 -15.89 -17.42
N THR A 227 1.09 -15.45 -17.80
CA THR A 227 2.15 -16.38 -18.23
C THR A 227 2.97 -16.99 -17.09
N LEU A 228 2.90 -16.42 -15.87
CA LEU A 228 3.62 -16.97 -14.72
C LEU A 228 3.18 -18.42 -14.47
N PRO A 229 4.10 -19.38 -14.26
CA PRO A 229 3.71 -20.77 -14.00
C PRO A 229 3.18 -20.93 -12.57
N ALA A 230 2.28 -21.90 -12.33
CA ALA A 230 1.69 -22.13 -10.99
C ALA A 230 2.74 -22.34 -9.88
N ARG A 231 3.87 -23.00 -10.21
CA ARG A 231 5.00 -23.19 -9.27
C ARG A 231 5.63 -21.89 -8.78
N ALA A 232 5.44 -20.77 -9.50
CA ALA A 232 5.98 -19.48 -9.10
C ALA A 232 5.40 -18.99 -7.77
N ALA A 233 4.20 -19.41 -7.39
CA ALA A 233 3.65 -19.12 -6.07
C ALA A 233 4.56 -19.66 -4.95
N GLY A 234 4.86 -20.96 -5.00
CA GLY A 234 5.74 -21.62 -4.03
C GLY A 234 7.15 -21.04 -4.04
N LEU A 235 7.74 -20.84 -5.22
CA LEU A 235 9.08 -20.24 -5.34
C LEU A 235 9.15 -18.82 -4.77
N GLY A 236 8.11 -18.01 -4.98
CA GLY A 236 8.02 -16.66 -4.42
C GLY A 236 7.97 -16.67 -2.89
N PHE A 237 7.13 -17.51 -2.29
CA PHE A 237 7.06 -17.66 -0.84
C PHE A 237 8.34 -18.25 -0.24
N THR A 238 8.96 -19.23 -0.91
CA THR A 238 10.26 -19.77 -0.51
C THR A 238 11.33 -18.68 -0.55
N LEU A 239 11.37 -17.84 -1.59
CA LEU A 239 12.31 -16.71 -1.65
C LEU A 239 12.11 -15.75 -0.47
N ALA A 240 10.88 -15.34 -0.19
CA ALA A 240 10.57 -14.44 0.93
C ALA A 240 10.95 -15.09 2.28
N GLY A 241 10.60 -16.36 2.47
CA GLY A 241 10.91 -17.13 3.68
C GLY A 241 12.41 -17.36 3.89
N VAL A 242 13.18 -17.62 2.84
CA VAL A 242 14.64 -17.83 2.89
C VAL A 242 15.39 -16.50 3.03
N ALA A 243 14.96 -15.45 2.32
CA ALA A 243 15.59 -14.14 2.43
C ALA A 243 15.52 -13.57 3.85
N THR A 244 14.47 -13.87 4.60
CA THR A 244 14.26 -13.34 5.95
C THR A 244 15.37 -13.71 6.93
N PRO A 245 15.63 -15.00 7.26
CA PRO A 245 16.74 -15.35 8.15
C PRO A 245 18.11 -15.02 7.55
N LEU A 246 18.27 -15.04 6.21
CA LEU A 246 19.55 -14.79 5.57
C LEU A 246 19.96 -13.32 5.50
N LEU A 247 18.99 -12.39 5.45
CA LEU A 247 19.27 -10.98 5.18
C LEU A 247 18.69 -10.04 6.26
N LEU A 248 17.46 -10.27 6.74
CA LEU A 248 16.87 -9.45 7.80
C LEU A 248 17.59 -9.66 9.12
N VAL A 249 17.79 -10.92 9.55
CA VAL A 249 18.44 -11.18 10.84
C VAL A 249 19.85 -10.56 10.90
N PRO A 250 20.74 -10.76 9.90
CA PRO A 250 22.02 -10.07 9.87
C PRO A 250 21.93 -8.54 9.77
N SER A 251 20.91 -7.98 9.11
CA SER A 251 20.74 -6.51 9.05
C SER A 251 20.47 -5.91 10.42
N LEU A 252 19.73 -6.62 11.28
CA LEU A 252 19.44 -6.22 12.66
C LEU A 252 20.65 -6.36 13.61
N LEU A 253 21.63 -7.20 13.24
CA LEU A 253 22.85 -7.45 14.02
C LEU A 253 24.06 -6.61 13.56
N THR A 254 23.89 -5.83 12.49
CA THR A 254 24.94 -4.99 11.91
C THR A 254 24.51 -3.52 11.94
N THR A 255 25.44 -2.61 11.63
CA THR A 255 25.17 -1.16 11.61
C THR A 255 25.73 -0.51 10.34
N GLY A 256 25.40 0.77 10.15
CA GLY A 256 25.92 1.57 9.04
C GLY A 256 25.52 1.04 7.66
N ALA A 257 26.38 1.24 6.66
CA ALA A 257 26.10 0.90 5.27
C ALA A 257 25.82 -0.60 5.06
N LEU A 258 26.44 -1.50 5.84
CA LEU A 258 26.20 -2.93 5.73
C LEU A 258 24.76 -3.28 6.13
N SER A 259 24.28 -2.77 7.27
CA SER A 259 22.90 -2.96 7.71
C SER A 259 21.90 -2.43 6.67
N THR A 260 22.14 -1.23 6.13
CA THR A 260 21.30 -0.65 5.09
C THR A 260 21.29 -1.48 3.80
N ALA A 261 22.43 -2.03 3.38
CA ALA A 261 22.54 -2.88 2.20
C ALA A 261 21.80 -4.22 2.39
N LEU A 262 21.99 -4.86 3.55
CA LEU A 262 21.30 -6.10 3.92
C LEU A 262 19.79 -5.90 4.00
N MET A 263 19.34 -4.79 4.60
CA MET A 263 17.93 -4.42 4.67
C MET A 263 17.34 -4.19 3.28
N ALA A 264 18.00 -3.41 2.42
CA ALA A 264 17.55 -3.16 1.06
C ALA A 264 17.48 -4.45 0.22
N ALA A 265 18.43 -5.36 0.41
CA ALA A 265 18.44 -6.67 -0.24
C ALA A 265 17.30 -7.57 0.28
N TRP A 266 17.10 -7.62 1.60
CA TRP A 266 16.01 -8.37 2.21
C TRP A 266 14.66 -7.87 1.70
N GLU A 267 14.37 -6.57 1.83
CA GLU A 267 13.10 -5.99 1.42
C GLU A 267 12.84 -6.23 -0.07
N SER A 268 13.84 -6.10 -0.94
CA SER A 268 13.68 -6.33 -2.38
C SER A 268 13.37 -7.79 -2.69
N ALA A 269 14.08 -8.73 -2.07
CA ALA A 269 13.84 -10.16 -2.24
C ALA A 269 12.50 -10.59 -1.65
N PHE A 270 12.17 -10.11 -0.45
CA PHE A 270 10.92 -10.35 0.25
C PHE A 270 9.74 -9.80 -0.56
N ALA A 271 9.82 -8.55 -1.03
CA ALA A 271 8.79 -7.92 -1.85
C ALA A 271 8.52 -8.68 -3.13
N VAL A 272 9.57 -8.98 -3.91
CA VAL A 272 9.43 -9.72 -5.17
C VAL A 272 8.86 -11.11 -4.92
N GLY A 273 9.35 -11.80 -3.87
CA GLY A 273 8.85 -13.11 -3.46
C GLY A 273 7.36 -13.09 -3.08
N MET A 274 6.97 -12.19 -2.20
CA MET A 274 5.58 -12.03 -1.75
C MET A 274 4.64 -11.60 -2.88
N ILE A 275 5.05 -10.66 -3.72
CA ILE A 275 4.26 -10.19 -4.87
C ILE A 275 4.01 -11.33 -5.85
N ILE A 276 5.05 -12.07 -6.26
CA ILE A 276 4.89 -13.21 -7.17
C ILE A 276 4.06 -14.31 -6.50
N GLY A 277 4.40 -14.63 -5.24
CA GLY A 277 3.73 -15.61 -4.38
C GLY A 277 2.22 -15.41 -4.35
N LEU A 278 1.80 -14.25 -3.85
CA LEU A 278 0.39 -13.88 -3.68
C LEU A 278 -0.31 -13.71 -5.03
N THR A 279 0.31 -13.08 -6.03
CA THR A 279 -0.29 -12.89 -7.36
C THR A 279 -0.69 -14.25 -7.96
N VAL A 280 0.23 -15.20 -7.97
CA VAL A 280 -0.01 -16.52 -8.55
C VAL A 280 -0.92 -17.35 -7.65
N TRP A 281 -0.75 -17.30 -6.32
CA TRP A 281 -1.62 -18.04 -5.40
C TRP A 281 -3.08 -17.61 -5.51
N PHE A 282 -3.38 -16.31 -5.60
CA PHE A 282 -4.74 -15.81 -5.81
C PHE A 282 -5.27 -16.18 -7.18
N ARG A 283 -4.43 -16.11 -8.23
CA ARG A 283 -4.82 -16.53 -9.58
C ARG A 283 -5.18 -18.02 -9.65
N GLU A 284 -4.46 -18.88 -8.95
CA GLU A 284 -4.73 -20.33 -8.99
C GLU A 284 -5.85 -20.73 -8.03
N ARG A 285 -5.88 -20.21 -6.80
CA ARG A 285 -6.76 -20.69 -5.73
C ARG A 285 -7.93 -19.78 -5.36
N HIS A 286 -7.87 -18.49 -5.70
CA HIS A 286 -8.86 -17.49 -5.29
C HIS A 286 -9.34 -16.65 -6.49
N HIS A 287 -9.53 -17.29 -7.65
CA HIS A 287 -9.92 -16.63 -8.89
C HIS A 287 -11.44 -16.55 -9.13
N THR A 288 -12.23 -17.04 -8.18
CA THR A 288 -13.69 -16.92 -8.22
C THR A 288 -14.15 -15.90 -7.17
N GLN A 289 -15.30 -15.28 -7.41
CA GLN A 289 -15.84 -14.26 -6.51
C GLN A 289 -17.34 -14.45 -6.35
N GLY A 290 -17.76 -14.83 -5.15
CA GLY A 290 -19.17 -14.87 -4.75
C GLY A 290 -19.70 -13.50 -4.29
N PRO A 291 -20.95 -13.42 -3.81
CA PRO A 291 -21.56 -12.16 -3.36
C PRO A 291 -20.76 -11.44 -2.27
N ARG A 292 -20.22 -12.19 -1.29
CA ARG A 292 -19.38 -11.65 -0.21
C ARG A 292 -18.08 -11.05 -0.75
N GLY A 293 -17.37 -11.76 -1.61
CA GLY A 293 -16.12 -11.25 -2.21
C GLY A 293 -16.37 -10.00 -3.03
N ARG A 294 -17.48 -9.94 -3.78
CA ARG A 294 -17.86 -8.74 -4.55
C ARG A 294 -18.13 -7.56 -3.62
N PHE A 295 -18.93 -7.78 -2.58
CA PHE A 295 -19.17 -6.77 -1.55
C PHE A 295 -17.86 -6.24 -0.98
N LEU A 296 -16.96 -7.10 -0.52
CA LEU A 296 -15.70 -6.68 0.08
C LEU A 296 -14.81 -5.90 -0.90
N ALA A 297 -14.71 -6.35 -2.16
CA ALA A 297 -13.89 -5.70 -3.19
C ALA A 297 -14.43 -4.31 -3.57
N GLU A 298 -15.75 -4.18 -3.74
CA GLU A 298 -16.35 -2.91 -4.10
C GLU A 298 -16.18 -1.82 -3.02
N HIS A 299 -16.03 -2.21 -1.76
CA HIS A 299 -15.90 -1.28 -0.63
C HIS A 299 -14.45 -1.04 -0.19
N ALA A 300 -13.48 -1.79 -0.72
CA ALA A 300 -12.09 -1.78 -0.28
C ALA A 300 -11.43 -0.38 -0.34
N PHE A 301 -11.66 0.37 -1.41
CA PHE A 301 -11.09 1.73 -1.53
C PHE A 301 -11.69 2.70 -0.50
N THR A 302 -12.98 2.57 -0.18
CA THR A 302 -13.61 3.38 0.86
C THR A 302 -13.08 3.01 2.24
N VAL A 303 -12.88 1.73 2.53
CA VAL A 303 -12.21 1.27 3.77
C VAL A 303 -10.85 1.95 3.92
N TYR A 304 -10.04 1.94 2.86
CA TYR A 304 -8.75 2.62 2.86
C TYR A 304 -8.85 4.12 3.18
N ILE A 305 -9.92 4.81 2.78
CA ILE A 305 -10.09 6.24 3.12
C ILE A 305 -10.51 6.45 4.58
N ILE A 306 -11.42 5.61 5.09
CA ILE A 306 -12.08 5.86 6.39
C ILE A 306 -11.44 5.14 7.57
N HIS A 307 -10.58 4.14 7.33
CA HIS A 307 -9.95 3.36 8.40
C HIS A 307 -9.24 4.20 9.47
N PRO A 308 -8.68 5.41 9.21
CA PRO A 308 -8.03 6.19 10.25
C PRO A 308 -9.02 6.64 11.31
N LEU A 309 -10.24 7.04 10.91
CA LEU A 309 -11.28 7.44 11.87
C LEU A 309 -11.69 6.27 12.77
N VAL A 310 -11.82 5.09 12.18
CA VAL A 310 -12.21 3.88 12.90
C VAL A 310 -11.12 3.49 13.89
N LEU A 311 -9.87 3.41 13.45
CA LEU A 311 -8.76 3.01 14.31
C LEU A 311 -8.49 4.04 15.42
N VAL A 312 -8.54 5.33 15.14
CA VAL A 312 -8.36 6.38 16.17
C VAL A 312 -9.51 6.33 17.17
N GLY A 313 -10.76 6.26 16.70
CA GLY A 313 -11.92 6.20 17.60
C GLY A 313 -11.91 4.97 18.49
N LEU A 314 -11.59 3.80 17.93
CA LEU A 314 -11.41 2.57 18.72
C LEU A 314 -10.17 2.64 19.62
N GLY A 315 -9.11 3.33 19.21
CA GLY A 315 -7.88 3.49 20.00
C GLY A 315 -8.19 4.20 21.31
N TRP A 316 -8.88 5.34 21.22
CA TRP A 316 -9.40 6.04 22.40
C TRP A 316 -10.37 5.20 23.23
N ALA A 317 -11.27 4.45 22.60
CA ALA A 317 -12.24 3.61 23.30
C ALA A 317 -11.59 2.43 24.06
N LEU A 318 -10.50 1.87 23.52
CA LEU A 318 -9.74 0.78 24.12
C LEU A 318 -8.64 1.28 25.07
N SER A 319 -8.36 2.58 25.10
CA SER A 319 -7.33 3.18 25.97
C SER A 319 -7.48 2.84 27.47
N PRO A 320 -8.70 2.74 28.06
CA PRO A 320 -8.84 2.42 29.48
C PRO A 320 -8.51 0.98 29.86
N LEU A 321 -8.43 0.06 28.89
CA LEU A 321 -8.11 -1.34 29.16
C LEU A 321 -6.62 -1.44 29.51
N ASP A 322 -6.23 -1.99 30.65
CA ASP A 322 -4.81 -2.21 30.96
C ASP A 322 -4.44 -3.67 30.67
N THR A 323 -3.84 -3.93 29.52
CA THR A 323 -3.49 -5.28 29.04
C THR A 323 -2.35 -5.23 28.03
N LEU A 324 -1.74 -6.38 27.73
CA LEU A 324 -0.68 -6.55 26.74
C LEU A 324 -1.05 -5.91 25.39
N ALA A 325 -0.06 -5.30 24.73
CA ALA A 325 -0.22 -4.62 23.44
C ALA A 325 -0.82 -5.55 22.37
N VAL A 326 -0.38 -6.81 22.30
CA VAL A 326 -0.93 -7.78 21.34
C VAL A 326 -2.42 -8.09 21.58
N VAL A 327 -2.89 -8.03 22.82
CA VAL A 327 -4.30 -8.26 23.16
C VAL A 327 -5.14 -7.08 22.70
N LYS A 328 -4.68 -5.85 22.94
CA LYS A 328 -5.34 -4.63 22.42
C LYS A 328 -5.36 -4.62 20.90
N PHE A 329 -4.25 -4.97 20.27
CA PHE A 329 -4.14 -5.12 18.82
C PHE A 329 -5.15 -6.13 18.28
N ALA A 330 -5.26 -7.32 18.88
CA ALA A 330 -6.23 -8.32 18.47
C ALA A 330 -7.68 -7.83 18.63
N ALA A 331 -8.00 -7.20 19.77
CA ALA A 331 -9.32 -6.61 20.01
C ALA A 331 -9.65 -5.51 18.98
N MET A 332 -8.69 -4.64 18.69
CA MET A 332 -8.78 -3.62 17.65
C MET A 332 -9.11 -4.23 16.30
N LEU A 333 -8.42 -5.29 15.86
CA LEU A 333 -8.70 -5.90 14.55
C LEU A 333 -10.08 -6.54 14.45
N VAL A 334 -10.49 -7.26 15.50
CA VAL A 334 -11.80 -7.92 15.57
C VAL A 334 -12.92 -6.90 15.45
N LEU A 335 -12.74 -5.69 16.00
CA LEU A 335 -13.72 -4.61 15.92
C LEU A 335 -13.59 -3.79 14.64
N ALA A 336 -12.37 -3.37 14.29
CA ALA A 336 -12.09 -2.42 13.22
C ALA A 336 -12.38 -3.00 11.84
N LEU A 337 -12.03 -4.26 11.55
CA LEU A 337 -12.27 -4.86 10.24
C LEU A 337 -13.77 -4.88 9.86
N PRO A 338 -14.69 -5.49 10.66
CA PRO A 338 -16.10 -5.46 10.32
C PRO A 338 -16.67 -4.03 10.33
N LEU A 339 -16.25 -3.18 11.28
CA LEU A 339 -16.72 -1.80 11.38
C LEU A 339 -16.32 -0.97 10.15
N CYS A 340 -15.08 -1.09 9.69
CA CYS A 340 -14.59 -0.43 8.47
C CYS A 340 -15.42 -0.81 7.24
N TRP A 341 -15.66 -2.10 7.00
CA TRP A 341 -16.43 -2.53 5.82
C TRP A 341 -17.91 -2.17 5.92
N TRP A 342 -18.48 -2.20 7.12
CA TRP A 342 -19.86 -1.76 7.36
C TRP A 342 -20.01 -0.24 7.13
N LEU A 343 -19.12 0.58 7.70
CA LEU A 343 -19.13 2.03 7.49
C LEU A 343 -18.86 2.38 6.02
N ALA A 344 -17.95 1.66 5.35
CA ALA A 344 -17.71 1.84 3.93
C ALA A 344 -18.96 1.59 3.09
N TYR A 345 -19.77 0.60 3.45
CA TYR A 345 -21.07 0.36 2.83
C TYR A 345 -22.05 1.52 3.03
N LEU A 346 -22.13 2.08 4.24
CA LEU A 346 -22.97 3.24 4.51
C LEU A 346 -22.51 4.46 3.71
N VAL A 347 -21.21 4.74 3.68
CA VAL A 347 -20.62 5.85 2.91
C VAL A 347 -20.92 5.69 1.41
N ARG A 348 -20.74 4.49 0.85
CA ARG A 348 -21.07 4.21 -0.57
C ARG A 348 -22.58 4.17 -0.85
N SER A 349 -23.43 4.20 0.17
CA SER A 349 -24.88 4.31 0.00
C SER A 349 -25.35 5.77 -0.13
N LEU A 350 -24.47 6.75 0.14
CA LEU A 350 -24.78 8.17 -0.04
C LEU A 350 -24.94 8.54 -1.53
N PRO A 351 -25.81 9.53 -1.85
CA PRO A 351 -25.98 10.01 -3.22
C PRO A 351 -24.66 10.47 -3.84
N GLY A 352 -24.33 9.99 -5.04
CA GLY A 352 -23.11 10.36 -5.77
C GLY A 352 -21.83 9.64 -5.33
N ALA A 353 -21.78 9.08 -4.11
CA ALA A 353 -20.59 8.39 -3.59
C ALA A 353 -20.16 7.21 -4.48
N ARG A 354 -21.11 6.39 -4.95
CA ARG A 354 -20.84 5.23 -5.83
C ARG A 354 -20.14 5.57 -7.14
N ARG A 355 -20.21 6.82 -7.61
CA ARG A 355 -19.55 7.23 -8.87
C ARG A 355 -18.06 7.47 -8.67
N VAL A 356 -17.65 7.76 -7.44
CA VAL A 356 -16.30 8.15 -7.05
C VAL A 356 -15.59 7.04 -6.27
N LEU A 357 -16.33 6.30 -5.43
CA LEU A 357 -15.82 5.36 -4.43
C LEU A 357 -16.00 3.88 -4.75
#